data_AF-A0A2E1ASC1-F1
#
_entry.id   AF-A0A2E1ASC1-F1
#
_cell.length_a   1.000
_cell.length_b   1.000
_cell.length_c   1.000
_cell.angle_alpha   90.00
_cell.angle_beta   90.00
_cell.angle_gamma   90.00
#
_symmetry.space_group_name_H-M   'P 1'
#
loop_
_entity.id
_entity.type
_entity.pdbx_description
1 polymer ?
#
loop_
_entity_poly.entity_id
_entity_poly.type
_entity_poly.pdbx_seq_one_letter_code
_entity_poly.pdbx_strand_id
1 'polypeptide(L)'
;MGLKELRKKKWFKIMTNTYVLVLTIFVIWMTFFDTNSLMIHLELENEIDKLEKEKEFLKNEIAKDREILEKMSDENELERIAREKYYMKKENEEIFLIEYEDSLKNKQDE
;
A
#
# COMPACT_ATOMS: atom_id res chain seq x y z
N MET A 1 38.38 -38.45 7.53
CA MET A 1 37.36 -39.41 7.07
C MET A 1 36.55 -38.74 5.96
N GLY A 2 36.67 -38.99 4.67
CA GLY A 2 37.38 -39.97 3.87
C GLY A 2 36.54 -40.14 2.59
N LEU A 3 36.73 -39.28 1.58
CA LEU A 3 36.01 -39.29 0.28
C LEU A 3 35.90 -40.71 -0.35
N LYS A 4 36.83 -41.61 0.02
CA LYS A 4 36.87 -43.02 -0.37
C LYS A 4 35.72 -43.87 0.21
N GLU A 5 35.17 -43.54 1.38
CA GLU A 5 34.03 -44.28 1.96
C GLU A 5 32.70 -43.87 1.34
N LEU A 6 32.57 -42.59 0.95
CA LEU A 6 31.39 -42.09 0.24
C LEU A 6 31.25 -42.76 -1.13
N ARG A 7 32.36 -42.96 -1.86
CA ARG A 7 32.40 -43.67 -3.16
C ARG A 7 31.92 -45.12 -3.14
N LYS A 8 31.95 -45.80 -1.99
CA LYS A 8 31.51 -47.21 -1.88
C LYS A 8 29.99 -47.37 -1.78
N LYS A 9 29.26 -46.31 -1.45
CA LYS A 9 27.81 -46.39 -1.26
C LYS A 9 27.06 -46.21 -2.59
N LYS A 10 25.98 -46.99 -2.80
CA LYS A 10 25.21 -47.00 -4.07
C LYS A 10 24.66 -45.62 -4.48
N TRP A 11 24.24 -44.80 -3.51
CA TRP A 11 23.74 -43.44 -3.77
C TRP A 11 24.81 -42.49 -4.34
N PHE A 12 26.09 -42.69 -4.02
CA PHE A 12 27.17 -41.88 -4.57
C PHE A 12 27.33 -42.08 -6.08
N LYS A 13 27.14 -43.30 -6.58
CA LYS A 13 27.15 -43.61 -8.03
C LYS A 13 26.01 -42.92 -8.78
N ILE A 14 24.84 -42.79 -8.14
CA ILE A 14 23.69 -42.07 -8.68
C ILE A 14 23.95 -40.56 -8.65
N MET A 15 24.48 -40.04 -7.55
CA MET A 15 24.77 -38.61 -7.35
C MET A 15 25.94 -38.11 -8.22
N THR A 16 26.87 -38.97 -8.62
CA THR A 16 27.97 -38.63 -9.54
C THR A 16 27.65 -38.88 -11.01
N ASN A 17 26.42 -39.30 -11.33
CA ASN A 17 25.97 -39.38 -12.70
C ASN A 17 25.81 -37.96 -13.26
N THR A 18 26.46 -37.67 -14.39
CA THR A 18 26.40 -36.36 -15.06
C THR A 18 24.97 -35.90 -15.31
N TYR A 19 24.05 -36.81 -15.66
CA TYR A 19 22.64 -36.46 -15.85
C TYR A 19 21.96 -35.97 -14.56
N VAL A 20 22.27 -36.61 -13.43
CA VAL A 20 21.73 -36.23 -12.11
C VAL A 20 22.33 -34.91 -11.65
N LEU A 21 23.63 -34.67 -11.87
CA LEU A 21 24.28 -33.41 -11.53
C LEU A 21 23.72 -32.24 -12.34
N VAL A 22 23.62 -32.41 -13.67
CA VAL A 22 23.05 -31.37 -14.56
C VAL A 22 21.59 -31.10 -14.20
N LEU A 23 20.79 -32.15 -13.96
CA LEU A 23 19.39 -31.99 -13.56
C LEU A 23 19.25 -31.33 -12.18
N THR A 24 20.12 -31.67 -11.22
CA THR A 24 20.11 -31.03 -9.90
C THR A 24 20.46 -29.54 -10.00
N ILE A 25 21.49 -29.19 -10.77
CA ILE A 25 21.86 -27.80 -11.01
C ILE A 25 20.72 -27.06 -11.73
N PHE A 26 20.11 -27.69 -12.73
CA PHE A 26 18.98 -27.12 -13.46
C PHE A 26 17.77 -26.87 -12.55
N VAL A 27 17.40 -27.83 -11.69
CA VAL A 27 16.30 -27.67 -10.73
C VAL A 27 16.61 -26.57 -9.72
N ILE A 28 17.83 -26.52 -9.17
CA ILE A 28 18.26 -25.45 -8.26
C ILE A 28 18.20 -24.09 -8.97
N TRP A 29 18.66 -24.01 -10.22
CA TRP A 29 18.57 -22.79 -11.02
C TRP A 29 17.13 -22.35 -11.22
N MET A 30 16.25 -23.26 -11.63
CA MET A 30 14.82 -23.01 -11.82
C MET A 30 14.08 -22.66 -10.51
N THR A 31 14.60 -23.05 -9.35
CA THR A 31 13.95 -22.77 -8.06
C THR A 31 14.42 -21.46 -7.43
N PHE A 32 15.71 -21.15 -7.55
CA PHE A 32 16.32 -20.00 -6.86
C PHE A 32 16.63 -18.81 -7.77
N PHE A 33 17.01 -19.04 -9.02
CA PHE A 33 17.44 -17.98 -9.95
C PHE A 33 16.41 -17.68 -11.04
N ASP A 34 15.45 -18.56 -11.27
CA ASP A 34 14.35 -18.32 -12.21
C ASP A 34 13.24 -17.47 -11.57
N THR A 35 12.44 -16.83 -12.43
CA THR A 35 11.43 -15.80 -12.10
C THR A 35 10.24 -16.30 -11.28
N ASN A 36 10.17 -17.60 -10.98
CA ASN A 36 9.19 -18.20 -10.08
C ASN A 36 9.74 -18.36 -8.65
N SER A 37 10.57 -17.40 -8.20
CA SER A 37 11.09 -17.44 -6.84
C SER A 37 9.96 -17.16 -5.83
N LEU A 38 10.00 -17.84 -4.68
CA LEU A 38 9.08 -17.58 -3.57
C LEU A 38 9.10 -16.11 -3.11
N MET A 39 10.24 -15.42 -3.32
CA MET A 39 10.39 -14.00 -3.00
C MET A 39 9.48 -13.12 -3.84
N ILE A 40 9.34 -13.42 -5.13
CA ILE A 40 8.46 -12.69 -6.05
C ILE A 40 7.01 -12.89 -5.62
N HIS A 41 6.60 -14.12 -5.26
CA HIS A 41 5.24 -14.36 -4.77
C HIS A 41 4.92 -13.56 -3.50
N LEU A 42 5.85 -13.48 -2.55
CA LEU A 42 5.67 -12.67 -1.34
C LEU A 42 5.60 -11.17 -1.66
N GLU A 43 6.40 -10.67 -2.59
CA GLU A 43 6.35 -9.28 -3.03
C GLU A 43 5.00 -8.95 -3.69
N LEU A 44 4.53 -9.83 -4.58
CA LEU A 44 3.24 -9.70 -5.24
C LEU A 44 2.07 -9.74 -4.25
N GLU A 45 2.09 -10.64 -3.27
CA GLU A 45 1.06 -10.68 -2.22
C GLU A 45 1.01 -9.38 -1.42
N ASN A 46 2.17 -8.82 -1.06
CA ASN A 46 2.23 -7.52 -0.38
C ASN A 46 1.71 -6.38 -1.26
N GLU A 47 1.99 -6.42 -2.56
CA GLU A 47 1.50 -5.42 -3.51
C GLU A 47 -0.02 -5.52 -3.70
N ILE A 48 -0.57 -6.74 -3.74
CA ILE A 48 -2.02 -6.98 -3.76
C ILE A 48 -2.67 -6.39 -2.51
N ASP A 49 -2.15 -6.69 -1.32
CA ASP A 49 -2.68 -6.17 -0.05
C ASP A 49 -2.63 -4.65 0.00
N LYS A 50 -1.57 -4.04 -0.52
CA LYS A 50 -1.42 -2.58 -0.60
C LYS A 50 -2.48 -1.98 -1.52
N LEU A 51 -2.65 -2.53 -2.72
CA LEU A 51 -3.62 -2.06 -3.70
C LEU A 51 -5.05 -2.22 -3.19
N GLU A 52 -5.34 -3.31 -2.47
CA GLU A 52 -6.67 -3.53 -1.90
C GLU A 52 -7.00 -2.52 -0.80
N LYS A 53 -6.05 -2.21 0.08
CA LYS A 53 -6.20 -1.13 1.08
C LYS A 53 -6.39 0.23 0.45
N GLU A 54 -5.62 0.55 -0.60
CA GLU A 54 -5.76 1.81 -1.33
C GLU A 54 -7.13 1.92 -2.00
N LYS A 55 -7.60 0.83 -2.61
CA LYS A 55 -8.95 0.75 -3.20
C LYS A 55 -10.04 0.94 -2.16
N GLU A 56 -9.91 0.35 -0.98
CA GLU A 56 -10.90 0.52 0.10
C GLU A 56 -10.90 1.97 0.62
N PHE A 57 -9.73 2.55 0.84
CA PHE A 57 -9.58 3.94 1.24
C PHE A 57 -10.27 4.89 0.24
N LEU A 58 -9.96 4.77 -1.06
CA LEU A 58 -10.54 5.62 -2.10
C LEU A 58 -12.06 5.44 -2.21
N LYS A 59 -12.58 4.22 -2.06
CA LYS A 59 -14.03 3.99 -2.04
C LYS A 59 -14.72 4.72 -0.88
N ASN A 60 -14.10 4.71 0.30
CA ASN A 60 -14.62 5.40 1.47
C ASN A 60 -14.57 6.93 1.29
N GLU A 61 -13.52 7.45 0.66
CA GLU A 61 -13.41 8.87 0.33
C GLU A 61 -14.48 9.31 -0.67
N ILE A 62 -14.67 8.55 -1.76
CA ILE A 62 -15.74 8.79 -2.74
C ILE A 62 -17.13 8.77 -2.09
N ALA A 63 -17.37 7.89 -1.12
CA ALA A 63 -18.65 7.83 -0.41
C ALA A 63 -18.88 9.10 0.43
N LYS A 64 -17.85 9.59 1.13
CA LYS A 64 -17.90 10.86 1.88
C LYS A 64 -18.12 12.05 0.96
N ASP A 65 -17.38 12.11 -0.15
CA ASP A 65 -17.50 13.20 -1.11
C ASP A 65 -18.88 13.24 -1.76
N ARG A 66 -19.48 12.07 -2.02
CA ARG A 66 -20.88 12.00 -2.48
C ARG A 66 -21.86 12.58 -1.46
N GLU A 67 -21.69 12.26 -0.18
CA GLU A 67 -22.55 12.84 0.86
C GLU A 67 -22.39 14.36 0.93
N ILE A 68 -21.16 14.87 0.77
CA ILE A 68 -20.89 16.31 0.72
C ILE A 68 -21.53 16.94 -0.53
N LEU A 69 -21.41 16.32 -1.70
CA LEU A 69 -22.01 16.80 -2.94
C LEU A 69 -23.55 16.83 -2.87
N GLU A 70 -24.17 15.80 -2.28
CA GLU A 70 -25.61 15.79 -2.04
C GLU A 70 -26.04 16.96 -1.13
N LYS A 71 -25.26 17.25 -0.09
CA LYS A 71 -25.50 18.41 0.79
C LYS A 71 -25.30 19.75 0.08
N MET A 72 -24.27 19.86 -0.76
CA MET A 72 -24.00 21.04 -1.60
C MET A 72 -25.04 21.26 -2.71
N SER A 73 -25.95 20.31 -2.94
CA SER A 73 -27.03 20.49 -3.91
C SER A 73 -28.06 21.53 -3.46
N ASP A 74 -28.13 21.83 -2.16
CA ASP A 74 -28.89 22.96 -1.62
C ASP A 74 -28.02 24.22 -1.64
N GLU A 75 -28.54 25.28 -2.29
CA GLU A 75 -27.87 26.58 -2.43
C GLU A 75 -27.48 27.19 -1.07
N ASN A 76 -28.27 26.94 -0.02
CA ASN A 76 -27.99 27.44 1.33
C ASN A 76 -26.81 26.71 2.00
N GLU A 77 -26.73 25.39 1.85
CA GLU A 77 -25.61 24.58 2.35
C GLU A 77 -24.32 24.93 1.61
N LEU A 78 -24.40 25.12 0.29
CA LEU A 78 -23.27 25.57 -0.53
C LEU A 78 -22.74 26.94 -0.07
N GLU A 79 -23.63 27.92 0.12
CA GLU A 79 -23.25 29.25 0.60
C GLU A 79 -22.64 29.19 2.01
N ARG A 80 -23.19 28.36 2.90
CA ARG A 80 -22.63 28.12 4.24
C ARG A 80 -21.20 27.58 4.18
N ILE A 81 -20.96 26.54 3.38
CA ILE A 81 -19.63 25.93 3.24
C ILE A 81 -18.63 26.91 2.62
N ALA A 82 -19.04 27.63 1.57
CA ALA A 82 -18.20 28.64 0.92
C ALA A 82 -17.75 29.75 1.89
N ARG A 83 -18.66 30.18 2.78
CA ARG A 83 -18.37 31.19 3.82
C ARG A 83 -17.53 30.63 4.97
N GLU A 84 -17.85 29.46 5.51
CA GLU A 84 -17.19 28.88 6.68
C GLU A 84 -15.80 28.30 6.38
N LYS A 85 -15.65 27.60 5.25
CA LYS A 85 -14.40 26.91 4.89
C LYS A 85 -13.46 27.75 4.04
N TYR A 86 -14.02 28.54 3.13
CA TYR A 86 -13.26 29.25 2.11
C TYR A 86 -13.34 30.78 2.24
N TYR A 87 -14.08 31.31 3.22
CA TYR A 87 -14.26 32.74 3.47
C TYR A 87 -14.69 33.53 2.21
N MET A 88 -15.45 32.88 1.33
CA MET A 88 -15.95 33.50 0.11
C MET A 88 -16.99 34.57 0.42
N LYS A 89 -16.94 35.70 -0.31
CA LYS A 89 -17.84 36.85 -0.17
C LYS A 89 -18.39 37.30 -1.52
N LYS A 90 -19.57 37.91 -1.53
CA LYS A 90 -20.10 38.60 -2.73
C LYS A 90 -19.40 39.94 -2.93
N GLU A 91 -19.43 40.50 -4.15
CA GLU A 91 -18.68 41.74 -4.50
C GLU A 91 -19.01 42.93 -3.59
N ASN A 92 -20.23 43.03 -3.08
CA ASN A 92 -20.69 44.12 -2.21
C ASN A 92 -20.90 43.68 -0.75
N GLU A 93 -20.16 42.66 -0.30
CA GLU A 93 -20.26 42.11 1.05
C GLU A 93 -18.94 42.24 1.83
N GLU A 94 -19.06 42.52 3.13
CA GLU A 94 -17.94 42.60 4.07
C GLU A 94 -18.10 41.50 5.13
N ILE A 95 -17.08 40.63 5.24
CA ILE A 95 -17.08 39.49 6.18
C ILE A 95 -16.22 39.86 7.38
N PHE A 96 -16.77 39.66 8.58
CA PHE A 96 -16.06 39.82 9.85
C PHE A 96 -15.75 38.44 10.43
N LEU A 97 -14.47 38.15 10.66
CA LEU A 97 -14.04 36.97 11.40
C LEU A 97 -14.02 37.33 12.90
N ILE A 98 -14.87 36.69 13.68
CA ILE A 98 -14.96 36.91 15.13
C ILE A 98 -14.23 35.77 15.83
N GLU A 99 -13.09 36.08 16.44
CA GLU A 99 -12.33 35.14 17.26
C GLU A 99 -12.53 35.52 18.74
N TYR A 100 -13.01 34.59 19.55
CA TYR A 100 -13.11 34.77 20.99
C TYR A 100 -11.78 34.35 21.64
N GLU A 101 -11.34 35.08 22.68
CA GLU A 101 -10.08 34.80 23.39
C GLU A 101 -10.02 33.35 23.91
N ASP A 102 -11.17 32.79 24.30
CA ASP A 102 -11.32 31.42 24.80
C ASP A 102 -11.08 30.32 23.74
N SER A 103 -11.10 30.68 22.45
CA SER A 103 -10.93 29.76 21.30
C SER A 103 -9.50 29.68 20.77
N LEU A 104 -8.59 30.51 21.30
CA LEU A 104 -7.19 30.53 20.90
C LEU A 104 -6.44 29.36 21.55
N LYS A 105 -5.92 28.42 20.76
CA LYS A 105 -4.95 27.43 21.27
C LYS A 105 -3.68 28.16 21.68
N ASN A 106 -3.48 28.32 22.97
CA ASN A 106 -2.27 28.92 23.52
C ASN A 106 -1.08 27.99 23.24
N LYS A 107 0.06 28.58 22.86
CA LYS A 107 1.35 27.88 22.60
C LYS A 107 1.94 27.14 23.83
N GLN A 108 1.18 26.98 24.91
CA GLN A 108 1.59 26.25 26.13
C GLN A 108 1.10 24.80 26.16
N ASP A 109 0.29 24.37 25.17
CA ASP A 109 -0.22 22.99 25.07
C ASP A 109 0.52 22.13 24.01
N GLU A 110 1.78 22.47 23.68
CA GLU A 110 2.73 21.60 22.96
C GLU A 110 3.83 21.07 23.89
#